data_AF-A0AAW2VBL6-F1
#
_entry.id   AF-A0AAW2VBL6-F1
#
_cell.length_a   1.000
_cell.length_b   1.000
_cell.length_c   1.000
_cell.angle_alpha   90.00
_cell.angle_beta   90.00
_cell.angle_gamma   90.00
#
_symmetry.space_group_name_H-M   'P 1'
#
loop_
_entity.id
_entity.type
_entity.pdbx_description
1 polymer ?
#
loop_
_entity_poly.entity_id
_entity_poly.type
_entity_poly.pdbx_seq_one_letter_code
_entity_poly.pdbx_strand_id
1 'polypeptide(L)'
;MFRSNNVTARIFERQISSPAPGTSVHCARRFYENIVPCHTIFDIECPDILFRKFSDDGQYLITFSRNHQDLVVYRPTWLSYSCREQDCPDHELPSKANKFESFFTQLYSVTLASSGELICKDFFLYSEKNQFGIFATSTAQIHDAPAVGGAIQGIPSIEKITFHLVRLEDGVILDERVFCNDYINLAHSMGVFLYDDLVAIVSLRYQRIHILQIRDSGNLVDVRSIGEYCREDDELFLNSSTQCMSIPGRNRNHNVGNGPDHTHQMPEGSFLSGLKQRLLSFIFRGIWNEEDDPTMRMQCLKKKFYFHFQDYADLVIWKVQFLDRHHLLIKFGSVDGGVARNTDNHPAFFAVYNMETTEIISFYQNSADELYTLFELFCDHFHSSSKNSFYMNFLSTHSNNIHALEQLRCNKNKASSLPQFVKKMLSSLPFNCQSQSPSPYFDHSLFRYDDKASSKVQLYWHVMACGRGGGGDEYLYGGGGAGGDGVGGGGDGEEGGGEQSEGVDWEGGGGGDGDGGGGDE
;
A
#
# COMPACT_ATOMS: atom_id res chain seq x y z
N MET A 1 -14.68 -38.71 -14.23
CA MET A 1 -15.47 -38.79 -12.98
C MET A 1 -16.38 -37.58 -12.95
N PHE A 2 -17.69 -37.77 -13.04
CA PHE A 2 -18.66 -36.67 -12.91
C PHE A 2 -18.53 -36.12 -11.48
N ARG A 3 -18.09 -34.86 -11.35
CA ARG A 3 -17.92 -34.22 -10.05
C ARG A 3 -19.30 -33.81 -9.53
N SER A 4 -19.62 -34.19 -8.31
CA SER A 4 -20.85 -33.72 -7.66
C SER A 4 -20.70 -32.23 -7.33
N ASN A 5 -21.66 -31.41 -7.79
CA ASN A 5 -21.81 -30.01 -7.41
C ASN A 5 -22.53 -29.86 -6.05
N ASN A 6 -22.84 -30.96 -5.38
CA ASN A 6 -23.49 -30.93 -4.08
C ASN A 6 -22.47 -30.69 -2.97
N VAL A 7 -22.60 -29.56 -2.28
CA VAL A 7 -21.76 -29.17 -1.11
C VAL A 7 -21.74 -30.28 -0.05
N THR A 8 -22.89 -30.90 0.23
CA THR A 8 -23.02 -31.98 1.22
C THR A 8 -22.16 -33.18 0.85
N ALA A 9 -22.17 -33.59 -0.44
CA ALA A 9 -21.33 -34.68 -0.92
C ALA A 9 -19.84 -34.35 -0.77
N ARG A 10 -19.42 -33.12 -1.07
CA ARG A 10 -18.03 -32.67 -0.90
C ARG A 10 -17.60 -32.60 0.57
N ILE A 11 -18.51 -32.24 1.49
CA ILE A 11 -18.24 -32.28 2.94
C ILE A 11 -18.02 -33.72 3.40
N PHE A 12 -18.91 -34.64 3.02
CA PHE A 12 -18.76 -36.06 3.38
C PHE A 12 -17.46 -36.64 2.80
N GLU A 13 -17.13 -36.33 1.54
CA GLU A 13 -15.87 -36.75 0.93
C GLU A 13 -14.66 -36.25 1.73
N ARG A 14 -14.68 -35.00 2.20
CA ARG A 14 -13.60 -34.43 3.04
C ARG A 14 -13.50 -35.08 4.42
N GLN A 15 -14.61 -35.57 4.98
CA GLN A 15 -14.60 -36.26 6.28
C GLN A 15 -13.99 -37.66 6.19
N ILE A 16 -14.21 -38.36 5.07
CA ILE A 16 -13.82 -39.77 4.91
C ILE A 16 -12.54 -39.96 4.11
N SER A 17 -12.16 -39.00 3.27
CA SER A 17 -11.00 -39.09 2.38
C SER A 17 -9.85 -38.23 2.89
N SER A 18 -8.65 -38.80 2.95
CA SER A 18 -7.44 -38.03 3.17
C SER A 18 -6.94 -37.48 1.83
N PRO A 19 -6.84 -36.14 1.67
CA PRO A 19 -6.26 -35.57 0.47
C PRO A 19 -4.78 -35.96 0.34
N ALA A 20 -4.27 -35.94 -0.90
CA ALA A 20 -2.85 -36.16 -1.12
C ALA A 20 -2.02 -35.07 -0.40
N PRO A 21 -0.80 -35.40 0.08
CA PRO A 21 0.07 -34.40 0.70
C PRO A 21 0.26 -33.18 -0.21
N GLY A 22 0.17 -31.97 0.37
CA GLY A 22 0.36 -30.71 -0.37
C GLY A 22 -0.85 -30.23 -1.18
N THR A 23 -1.99 -30.93 -1.19
CA THR A 23 -3.16 -30.50 -2.00
C THR A 23 -4.21 -29.72 -1.22
N SER A 24 -3.93 -29.31 0.02
CA SER A 24 -4.90 -28.65 0.92
C SER A 24 -5.51 -27.38 0.32
N VAL A 25 -4.70 -26.52 -0.30
CA VAL A 25 -5.15 -25.28 -0.96
C VAL A 25 -6.07 -25.60 -2.13
N HIS A 26 -5.71 -26.57 -2.99
CA HIS A 26 -6.56 -26.99 -4.10
C HIS A 26 -7.88 -27.61 -3.65
N CYS A 27 -7.85 -28.41 -2.59
CA CYS A 27 -9.06 -28.96 -1.97
C CYS A 27 -9.95 -27.84 -1.42
N ALA A 28 -9.38 -26.82 -0.78
CA ALA A 28 -10.12 -25.66 -0.30
C ALA A 28 -10.73 -24.86 -1.46
N ARG A 29 -9.95 -24.54 -2.50
CA ARG A 29 -10.40 -23.86 -3.73
C ARG A 29 -11.63 -24.51 -4.35
N ARG A 30 -11.61 -25.84 -4.48
CA ARG A 30 -12.75 -26.61 -5.00
C ARG A 30 -14.02 -26.40 -4.19
N PHE A 31 -13.93 -26.16 -2.88
CA PHE A 31 -15.11 -25.92 -2.07
C PHE A 31 -15.80 -24.60 -2.43
N TYR A 32 -15.01 -23.56 -2.69
CA TYR A 32 -15.48 -22.24 -3.09
C TYR A 32 -16.10 -22.21 -4.50
N GLU A 33 -15.93 -23.24 -5.34
CA GLU A 33 -16.72 -23.41 -6.58
C GLU A 33 -18.24 -23.52 -6.31
N ASN A 34 -18.63 -23.93 -5.09
CA ASN A 34 -20.04 -24.16 -4.73
C ASN A 34 -20.51 -23.28 -3.56
N ILE A 35 -19.60 -22.52 -2.95
CA ILE A 35 -19.92 -21.56 -1.89
C ILE A 35 -19.56 -20.18 -2.41
N VAL A 36 -20.53 -19.56 -3.05
CA VAL A 36 -20.42 -18.25 -3.67
C VAL A 36 -21.30 -17.24 -2.92
N PRO A 37 -20.93 -15.95 -2.88
CA PRO A 37 -21.81 -14.92 -2.34
C PRO A 37 -23.11 -14.91 -3.14
N CYS A 38 -24.24 -15.17 -2.48
CA CYS A 38 -25.54 -15.33 -3.14
C CYS A 38 -26.59 -14.31 -2.67
N HIS A 39 -26.26 -13.51 -1.65
CA HIS A 39 -27.19 -12.54 -1.08
C HIS A 39 -26.43 -11.34 -0.55
N THR A 40 -27.08 -10.18 -0.66
CA THR A 40 -26.54 -8.88 -0.28
C THR A 40 -27.57 -8.19 0.60
N ILE A 41 -27.15 -7.76 1.78
CA ILE A 41 -28.01 -7.05 2.73
C ILE A 41 -27.68 -5.57 2.67
N PHE A 42 -28.70 -4.76 2.45
CA PHE A 42 -28.63 -3.31 2.41
C PHE A 42 -29.19 -2.71 3.70
N ASP A 43 -28.87 -1.43 3.93
CA ASP A 43 -29.46 -0.62 5.01
C ASP A 43 -29.36 -1.24 6.41
N ILE A 44 -28.23 -1.90 6.68
CA ILE A 44 -27.93 -2.45 8.02
C ILE A 44 -27.78 -1.29 9.01
N GLU A 45 -28.51 -1.35 10.11
CA GLU A 45 -28.36 -0.48 11.27
C GLU A 45 -26.96 -0.66 11.86
N CYS A 46 -26.04 0.26 11.54
CA CYS A 46 -24.66 0.23 11.99
C CYS A 46 -24.44 1.17 13.19
N PRO A 47 -23.62 0.77 14.18
CA PRO A 47 -23.19 1.67 15.24
C PRO A 47 -22.35 2.83 14.66
N ASP A 48 -22.20 3.89 15.44
CA ASP A 48 -21.45 5.08 14.99
C ASP A 48 -19.92 4.87 15.04
N ILE A 49 -19.41 4.10 14.07
CA ILE A 49 -18.01 3.70 13.96
C ILE A 49 -17.47 3.90 12.55
N LEU A 50 -16.14 3.92 12.45
CA LEU A 50 -15.39 3.98 11.20
C LEU A 50 -14.74 2.62 10.95
N PHE A 51 -15.11 1.99 9.84
CA PHE A 51 -14.54 0.71 9.44
C PHE A 51 -13.11 0.85 8.92
N ARG A 52 -12.20 -0.02 9.39
CA ARG A 52 -10.84 -0.11 8.86
C ARG A 52 -10.68 -1.30 7.92
N LYS A 53 -10.56 -2.52 8.46
CA LYS A 53 -10.51 -3.79 7.72
C LYS A 53 -10.67 -4.96 8.68
N PHE A 54 -10.85 -6.16 8.14
CA PHE A 54 -10.67 -7.40 8.88
C PHE A 54 -9.19 -7.68 9.13
N SER A 55 -8.87 -8.42 10.19
CA SER A 55 -7.59 -9.13 10.29
C SER A 55 -7.45 -10.12 9.13
N ASP A 56 -6.23 -10.40 8.70
CA ASP A 56 -5.99 -11.19 7.48
C ASP A 56 -6.49 -12.65 7.63
N ASP A 57 -6.64 -13.14 8.86
CA ASP A 57 -7.23 -14.43 9.24
C ASP A 57 -8.77 -14.39 9.43
N GLY A 58 -9.40 -13.22 9.29
CA GLY A 58 -10.84 -13.01 9.42
C GLY A 58 -11.40 -13.11 10.84
N GLN A 59 -10.57 -13.21 11.87
CA GLN A 59 -11.02 -13.37 13.27
C GLN A 59 -11.54 -12.08 13.91
N TYR A 60 -11.07 -10.93 13.44
CA TYR A 60 -11.37 -9.63 14.02
C TYR A 60 -11.79 -8.64 12.93
N LEU A 61 -12.82 -7.84 13.23
CA LEU A 61 -13.14 -6.63 12.47
C LEU A 61 -12.61 -5.43 13.25
N ILE A 62 -11.69 -4.69 12.63
CA ILE A 62 -11.03 -3.52 13.22
C ILE A 62 -11.78 -2.26 12.81
N THR A 63 -12.15 -1.46 13.80
CA THR A 63 -12.88 -0.21 13.61
C THR A 63 -12.39 0.86 14.59
N PHE A 64 -12.73 2.11 14.32
CA PHE A 64 -12.40 3.24 15.17
C PHE A 64 -13.66 4.01 15.53
N SER A 65 -13.68 4.67 16.68
CA SER A 65 -14.72 5.62 17.03
C SER A 65 -14.72 6.82 16.06
N ARG A 66 -15.88 7.45 15.84
CA ARG A 66 -16.02 8.62 14.94
C ARG A 66 -15.16 9.82 15.36
N ASN A 67 -14.86 9.96 16.66
CA ASN A 67 -13.98 11.00 17.18
C ASN A 67 -12.47 10.68 17.03
N HIS A 68 -12.12 9.53 16.42
CA HIS A 68 -10.73 9.08 16.23
C HIS A 68 -9.94 8.94 17.53
N GLN A 69 -10.57 8.50 18.62
CA GLN A 69 -9.91 8.31 19.93
C GLN A 69 -9.77 6.84 20.32
N ASP A 70 -10.78 6.03 19.99
CA ASP A 70 -10.93 4.67 20.49
C ASP A 70 -10.78 3.66 19.35
N LEU A 71 -10.02 2.61 19.62
CA LEU A 71 -10.04 1.36 18.87
C LEU A 71 -11.20 0.51 19.37
N VAL A 72 -12.10 0.13 18.46
CA VAL A 72 -13.22 -0.77 18.75
C VAL A 72 -13.05 -2.04 17.92
N VAL A 73 -12.91 -3.18 18.60
CA VAL A 73 -12.67 -4.48 17.95
C VAL A 73 -13.90 -5.36 18.09
N TYR A 74 -14.33 -5.92 16.97
CA TYR A 74 -15.47 -6.83 16.90
C TYR A 74 -15.04 -8.22 16.51
N ARG A 75 -15.71 -9.22 17.07
CA ARG A 75 -15.64 -10.62 16.62
C ARG A 75 -16.77 -10.89 15.63
N PRO A 76 -16.46 -11.37 14.41
CA PRO A 76 -17.48 -11.86 13.50
C PRO A 76 -18.15 -13.10 14.08
N THR A 77 -19.47 -13.05 14.25
CA THR A 77 -20.30 -14.15 14.75
C THR A 77 -21.17 -14.78 13.67
N TRP A 78 -21.43 -14.03 12.59
CA TRP A 78 -22.26 -14.40 11.44
C TRP A 78 -23.73 -14.73 11.79
N LEU A 79 -24.64 -14.30 10.93
CA LEU A 79 -26.04 -14.63 11.07
C LEU A 79 -26.26 -16.12 10.71
N SER A 80 -26.52 -16.95 11.71
CA SER A 80 -26.99 -18.32 11.49
C SER A 80 -28.53 -18.35 11.47
N TYR A 81 -29.09 -18.74 10.32
CA TYR A 81 -30.52 -19.01 10.17
C TYR A 81 -30.74 -20.19 9.22
N SER A 82 -31.84 -20.91 9.42
CA SER A 82 -32.29 -21.96 8.51
C SER A 82 -33.78 -21.74 8.23
N CYS A 83 -34.16 -21.64 6.97
CA CYS A 83 -35.57 -21.70 6.57
C CYS A 83 -35.83 -22.95 5.72
N ARG A 84 -36.99 -23.56 5.91
CA ARG A 84 -37.48 -24.60 5.00
C ARG A 84 -38.15 -23.90 3.82
N GLU A 85 -37.92 -24.37 2.59
CA GLU A 85 -38.47 -23.76 1.36
C GLU A 85 -40.00 -23.55 1.41
N GLN A 86 -40.73 -24.37 2.17
CA GLN A 86 -42.18 -24.26 2.34
C GLN A 86 -42.63 -23.14 3.31
N ASP A 87 -41.73 -22.63 4.15
CA ASP A 87 -42.02 -21.64 5.20
C ASP A 87 -41.49 -20.23 4.85
N CYS A 88 -40.74 -20.07 3.75
CA CYS A 88 -40.23 -18.77 3.27
C CYS A 88 -40.48 -18.61 1.75
N PRO A 89 -41.68 -18.17 1.34
CA PRO A 89 -42.02 -18.02 -0.07
C PRO A 89 -41.12 -17.04 -0.84
N ASP A 90 -40.55 -16.05 -0.12
CA ASP A 90 -39.81 -14.92 -0.71
C ASP A 90 -38.31 -14.91 -0.38
N HIS A 91 -37.76 -15.98 0.23
CA HIS A 91 -36.37 -16.02 0.72
C HIS A 91 -35.98 -14.83 1.62
N GLU A 92 -36.95 -14.23 2.32
CA GLU A 92 -36.69 -13.09 3.20
C GLU A 92 -35.83 -13.47 4.40
N LEU A 93 -34.80 -12.65 4.64
CA LEU A 93 -33.95 -12.81 5.81
C LEU A 93 -34.73 -12.49 7.10
N PRO A 94 -34.36 -13.10 8.25
CA PRO A 94 -34.93 -12.75 9.54
C PRO A 94 -34.83 -11.24 9.80
N SER A 95 -35.81 -10.64 10.47
CA SER A 95 -35.79 -9.20 10.77
C SER A 95 -34.50 -8.75 11.47
N LYS A 96 -33.91 -9.58 12.33
CA LYS A 96 -32.60 -9.32 12.97
C LYS A 96 -31.44 -9.12 11.98
N ALA A 97 -31.55 -9.58 10.74
CA ALA A 97 -30.51 -9.44 9.71
C ALA A 97 -30.27 -7.98 9.31
N ASN A 98 -31.18 -7.07 9.65
CA ASN A 98 -30.97 -5.64 9.43
C ASN A 98 -30.08 -4.97 10.51
N LYS A 99 -29.57 -5.73 11.50
CA LYS A 99 -28.76 -5.19 12.60
C LYS A 99 -27.31 -5.62 12.50
N PHE A 100 -26.39 -4.69 12.74
CA PHE A 100 -24.96 -4.97 12.76
C PHE A 100 -24.57 -6.03 13.80
N GLU A 101 -25.20 -6.00 14.98
CA GLU A 101 -24.94 -6.92 16.10
C GLU A 101 -25.29 -8.38 15.77
N SER A 102 -26.09 -8.61 14.72
CA SER A 102 -26.38 -9.97 14.24
C SER A 102 -25.19 -10.62 13.56
N PHE A 103 -24.22 -9.84 13.09
CA PHE A 103 -23.02 -10.32 12.41
C PHE A 103 -21.76 -10.15 13.24
N PHE A 104 -21.76 -9.21 14.17
CA PHE A 104 -20.58 -8.80 14.92
C PHE A 104 -20.89 -8.60 16.40
N THR A 105 -20.04 -9.17 17.25
CA THR A 105 -20.08 -8.91 18.70
C THR A 105 -18.90 -8.03 19.07
N GLN A 106 -19.15 -6.90 19.73
CA GLN A 106 -18.07 -6.06 20.25
C GLN A 106 -17.28 -6.82 21.31
N LEU A 107 -15.96 -6.93 21.16
CA LEU A 107 -15.09 -7.53 22.15
C LEU A 107 -14.70 -6.50 23.22
N TYR A 108 -14.17 -5.37 22.77
CA TYR A 108 -13.73 -4.27 23.64
C TYR A 108 -13.66 -2.95 22.87
N SER A 109 -13.53 -1.87 23.65
CA SER A 109 -13.18 -0.54 23.18
C SER A 109 -12.02 -0.04 24.05
N VAL A 110 -10.93 0.41 23.42
CA VAL A 110 -9.74 0.91 24.11
C VAL A 110 -9.32 2.26 23.51
N THR A 111 -9.11 3.25 24.38
CA THR A 111 -8.62 4.57 23.96
C THR A 111 -7.14 4.48 23.61
N LEU A 112 -6.78 4.78 22.37
CA LEU A 112 -5.39 4.81 21.90
C LEU A 112 -4.84 6.22 21.85
N ALA A 113 -5.67 7.19 21.47
CA ALA A 113 -5.22 8.57 21.34
C ALA A 113 -5.37 9.32 22.67
N SER A 114 -4.38 10.16 22.98
CA SER A 114 -4.38 11.03 24.15
C SER A 114 -3.80 12.40 23.80
N SER A 115 -4.02 13.39 24.66
CA SER A 115 -3.27 14.67 24.60
C SER A 115 -3.26 15.37 23.23
N GLY A 116 -4.41 15.45 22.55
CA GLY A 116 -4.55 16.11 21.24
C GLY A 116 -4.13 15.26 20.03
N GLU A 117 -3.71 14.01 20.26
CA GLU A 117 -3.54 13.03 19.20
C GLU A 117 -4.89 12.53 18.67
N LEU A 118 -4.90 12.06 17.43
CA LEU A 118 -6.00 11.34 16.81
C LEU A 118 -5.47 10.04 16.21
N ILE A 119 -6.29 8.98 16.22
CA ILE A 119 -5.98 7.73 15.51
C ILE A 119 -5.85 8.00 14.02
N CYS A 120 -4.73 7.55 13.45
CA CYS A 120 -4.51 7.54 12.01
C CYS A 120 -5.40 6.47 11.35
N LYS A 121 -6.65 6.84 11.03
CA LYS A 121 -7.70 5.93 10.51
C LYS A 121 -7.29 5.07 9.30
N ASP A 122 -6.29 5.50 8.55
CA ASP A 122 -5.81 4.84 7.34
C ASP A 122 -4.66 3.86 7.57
N PHE A 123 -4.22 3.71 8.82
CA PHE A 123 -3.10 2.86 9.23
C PHE A 123 -3.57 1.74 10.16
N PHE A 124 -3.24 0.50 9.80
CA PHE A 124 -3.38 -0.69 10.63
C PHE A 124 -2.57 -1.82 9.98
N LEU A 125 -1.69 -2.46 10.76
CA LEU A 125 -0.95 -3.65 10.34
C LEU A 125 -1.21 -4.80 11.33
N TYR A 126 -1.38 -6.01 10.80
CA TYR A 126 -1.70 -7.21 11.59
C TYR A 126 -0.52 -8.18 11.63
N SER A 127 -0.04 -8.55 12.82
CA SER A 127 0.93 -9.62 12.99
C SER A 127 0.21 -10.92 13.36
N GLU A 128 0.06 -11.80 12.37
CA GLU A 128 -0.69 -13.06 12.49
C GLU A 128 -0.19 -13.97 13.62
N LYS A 129 1.13 -14.15 13.73
CA LYS A 129 1.75 -15.14 14.63
C LYS A 129 1.28 -14.98 16.08
N ASN A 130 1.16 -13.73 16.53
CA ASN A 130 0.83 -13.39 17.92
C ASN A 130 -0.55 -12.70 18.04
N GLN A 131 -1.29 -12.57 16.93
CA GLN A 131 -2.54 -11.81 16.85
C GLN A 131 -2.41 -10.37 17.37
N PHE A 132 -1.30 -9.70 17.04
CA PHE A 132 -1.06 -8.32 17.44
C PHE A 132 -1.49 -7.35 16.34
N GLY A 133 -2.05 -6.22 16.72
CA GLY A 133 -2.33 -5.09 15.85
C GLY A 133 -1.36 -3.95 16.11
N ILE A 134 -0.83 -3.36 15.04
CA ILE A 134 -0.05 -2.12 15.09
C ILE A 134 -0.95 -0.98 14.63
N PHE A 135 -1.13 -0.01 15.51
CA PHE A 135 -1.92 1.19 15.28
C PHE A 135 -1.02 2.42 15.40
N ALA A 136 -1.50 3.57 14.94
CA ALA A 136 -0.78 4.82 15.10
C ALA A 136 -1.74 5.95 15.47
N THR A 137 -1.25 6.83 16.34
CA THR A 137 -1.88 8.11 16.68
C THR A 137 -0.92 9.24 16.34
N SER A 138 -1.46 10.40 16.02
CA SER A 138 -0.65 11.57 15.69
C SER A 138 -1.33 12.87 16.09
N THR A 139 -0.53 13.87 16.47
CA THR A 139 -0.99 15.25 16.52
C THR A 139 -1.19 15.83 15.11
N ALA A 140 -1.70 17.06 15.02
CA ALA A 140 -1.89 17.75 13.74
C ALA A 140 -0.55 18.02 13.04
N GLN A 141 -0.59 18.03 11.70
CA GLN A 141 0.58 18.36 10.88
C GLN A 141 0.87 19.86 10.93
N ILE A 142 2.15 20.20 11.03
CA ILE A 142 2.71 21.55 10.97
C ILE A 142 3.41 21.68 9.61
N HIS A 143 2.77 22.36 8.66
CA HIS A 143 3.27 22.46 7.28
C HIS A 143 4.54 23.30 7.16
N ASP A 144 4.64 24.41 7.89
CA ASP A 144 5.76 25.36 7.79
C ASP A 144 6.84 25.14 8.88
N ALA A 145 7.14 23.88 9.19
CA ALA A 145 8.10 23.55 10.23
C ALA A 145 9.56 23.77 9.77
N PRO A 146 10.41 24.47 10.56
CA PRO A 146 11.78 24.81 10.16
C PRO A 146 12.68 23.57 10.04
N ALA A 147 13.61 23.58 9.08
CA ALA A 147 14.59 22.53 8.83
C ALA A 147 15.72 22.50 9.89
N VAL A 148 15.37 22.22 11.15
CA VAL A 148 16.31 22.12 12.27
C VAL A 148 16.84 20.69 12.42
N GLY A 149 18.11 20.53 12.80
CA GLY A 149 18.66 19.23 13.22
C GLY A 149 18.75 18.18 12.10
N GLY A 150 18.99 18.60 10.86
CA GLY A 150 19.09 17.69 9.71
C GLY A 150 17.75 17.35 9.05
N ALA A 151 16.66 18.02 9.46
CA ALA A 151 15.37 17.90 8.79
C ALA A 151 15.43 18.43 7.34
N ILE A 152 14.73 17.75 6.43
CA ILE A 152 14.61 18.18 5.03
C ILE A 152 13.63 19.36 4.93
N GLN A 153 14.06 20.42 4.24
CA GLN A 153 13.26 21.61 3.95
C GLN A 153 12.02 21.25 3.10
N GLY A 154 10.86 21.82 3.43
CA GLY A 154 9.60 21.62 2.71
C GLY A 154 8.80 20.37 3.12
N ILE A 155 9.35 19.54 4.01
CA ILE A 155 8.61 18.41 4.59
C ILE A 155 7.89 18.90 5.85
N PRO A 156 6.59 18.58 6.07
CA PRO A 156 5.90 18.95 7.29
C PRO A 156 6.51 18.31 8.54
N SER A 157 6.10 18.75 9.72
CA SER A 157 6.41 18.10 11.00
C SER A 157 5.13 17.65 11.68
N ILE A 158 5.17 16.53 12.37
CA ILE A 158 4.17 16.11 13.34
C ILE A 158 4.89 16.08 14.69
N GLU A 159 4.36 16.85 15.65
CA GLU A 159 4.99 17.00 16.96
C GLU A 159 5.15 15.65 17.66
N LYS A 160 4.11 14.81 17.61
CA LYS A 160 4.10 13.48 18.22
C LYS A 160 3.37 12.48 17.34
N ILE A 161 4.05 11.39 17.00
CA ILE A 161 3.49 10.19 16.35
C ILE A 161 3.75 9.02 17.28
N THR A 162 2.71 8.31 17.68
CA THR A 162 2.83 7.15 18.58
C THR A 162 2.34 5.90 17.87
N PHE A 163 3.19 4.89 17.76
CA PHE A 163 2.79 3.55 17.33
C PHE A 163 2.42 2.72 18.54
N HIS A 164 1.26 2.07 18.48
CA HIS A 164 0.71 1.25 19.55
C HIS A 164 0.72 -0.21 19.12
N LEU A 165 1.35 -1.08 19.92
CA LEU A 165 1.25 -2.53 19.77
C LEU A 165 0.15 -3.04 20.68
N VAL A 166 -0.91 -3.60 20.11
CA VAL A 166 -2.11 -4.04 20.85
C VAL A 166 -2.33 -5.52 20.63
N ARG A 167 -2.61 -6.27 21.69
CA ARG A 167 -3.09 -7.65 21.58
C ARG A 167 -4.57 -7.66 21.21
N LEU A 168 -4.92 -8.24 20.06
CA LEU A 168 -6.28 -8.16 19.55
C LEU A 168 -7.30 -9.04 20.29
N GLU A 169 -6.83 -10.00 21.09
CA GLU A 169 -7.70 -10.88 21.86
C GLU A 169 -8.45 -10.13 22.97
N ASP A 170 -7.79 -9.22 23.67
CA ASP A 170 -8.29 -8.58 24.88
C ASP A 170 -8.09 -7.05 24.94
N GLY A 171 -7.45 -6.45 23.94
CA GLY A 171 -7.29 -5.00 23.81
C GLY A 171 -6.20 -4.40 24.68
N VAL A 172 -5.35 -5.23 25.30
CA VAL A 172 -4.21 -4.75 26.07
C VAL A 172 -3.18 -4.09 25.15
N ILE A 173 -2.84 -2.83 25.43
CA ILE A 173 -1.69 -2.14 24.84
C ILE A 173 -0.43 -2.73 25.48
N LEU A 174 0.38 -3.39 24.65
CA LEU A 174 1.57 -4.11 25.08
C LEU A 174 2.80 -3.22 25.11
N ASP A 175 2.95 -2.34 24.12
CA ASP A 175 4.09 -1.43 23.98
C ASP A 175 3.76 -0.24 23.08
N GLU A 176 4.56 0.81 23.19
CA GLU A 176 4.42 2.05 22.42
C GLU A 176 5.77 2.53 21.89
N ARG A 177 5.78 3.04 20.65
CA ARG A 177 6.94 3.73 20.09
C ARG A 177 6.57 5.14 19.65
N VAL A 178 7.21 6.13 20.29
CA VAL A 178 6.98 7.54 20.00
C VAL A 178 8.07 8.10 19.08
N PHE A 179 7.66 8.87 18.07
CA PHE A 179 8.50 9.73 17.24
C PHE A 179 8.08 11.18 17.43
N CYS A 180 9.06 12.07 17.63
CA CYS A 180 8.80 13.48 17.90
C CYS A 180 9.35 14.37 16.79
N ASN A 181 8.59 15.40 16.44
CA ASN A 181 8.94 16.41 15.43
C ASN A 181 9.41 15.80 14.11
N ASP A 182 8.71 14.77 13.66
CA ASP A 182 9.04 13.97 12.48
C ASP A 182 7.81 13.89 11.54
N TYR A 183 8.02 13.39 10.33
CA TYR A 183 6.94 13.08 9.41
C TYR A 183 7.08 11.64 8.91
N ILE A 184 6.11 10.82 9.30
CA ILE A 184 5.95 9.45 8.82
C ILE A 184 4.63 9.40 8.05
N ASN A 185 4.68 8.99 6.79
CA ASN A 185 3.49 8.94 5.95
C ASN A 185 2.62 7.72 6.30
N LEU A 186 1.66 7.90 7.20
CA LEU A 186 0.78 6.82 7.66
C LEU A 186 -0.43 6.57 6.75
N ALA A 187 -0.68 7.46 5.78
CA ALA A 187 -1.77 7.26 4.82
C ALA A 187 -1.54 5.95 4.05
N HIS A 188 -2.50 5.03 4.12
CA HIS A 188 -2.41 3.70 3.50
C HIS A 188 -1.13 2.91 3.85
N SER A 189 -0.54 3.16 5.02
CA SER A 189 0.72 2.56 5.46
C SER A 189 1.90 2.83 4.49
N MET A 190 1.93 3.98 3.83
CA MET A 190 2.98 4.28 2.84
C MET A 190 4.39 4.31 3.43
N GLY A 191 4.55 4.84 4.63
CA GLY A 191 5.83 4.98 5.32
C GLY A 191 6.17 3.81 6.24
N VAL A 192 5.36 2.74 6.26
CA VAL A 192 5.55 1.63 7.21
C VAL A 192 5.32 0.29 6.53
N PHE A 193 6.23 -0.66 6.73
CA PHE A 193 6.13 -2.00 6.17
C PHE A 193 6.42 -3.06 7.23
N LEU A 194 5.57 -4.08 7.31
CA LEU A 194 5.71 -5.24 8.20
C LEU A 194 6.09 -6.48 7.36
N TYR A 195 7.12 -7.19 7.81
CA TYR A 195 7.55 -8.47 7.27
C TYR A 195 7.76 -9.46 8.41
N ASP A 196 6.90 -10.47 8.51
CA ASP A 196 6.81 -11.37 9.68
C ASP A 196 6.66 -10.59 11.00
N ASP A 197 7.78 -10.37 11.69
CA ASP A 197 7.95 -9.68 12.97
C ASP A 197 8.84 -8.42 12.88
N LEU A 198 9.37 -8.11 11.69
CA LEU A 198 10.17 -6.90 11.45
C LEU A 198 9.30 -5.77 10.89
N VAL A 199 9.43 -4.58 11.47
CA VAL A 199 8.73 -3.36 11.04
C VAL A 199 9.75 -2.35 10.57
N ALA A 200 9.60 -1.86 9.34
CA ALA A 200 10.35 -0.73 8.81
C ALA A 200 9.48 0.52 8.85
N ILE A 201 9.98 1.60 9.44
CA ILE A 201 9.32 2.91 9.55
C ILE A 201 10.21 3.96 8.91
N VAL A 202 9.69 4.68 7.91
CA VAL A 202 10.41 5.73 7.20
C VAL A 202 10.14 7.08 7.85
N SER A 203 11.15 7.63 8.51
CA SER A 203 11.27 9.04 8.84
C SER A 203 11.56 9.81 7.56
N LEU A 204 10.52 10.40 6.97
CA LEU A 204 10.66 11.18 5.75
C LEU A 204 11.38 12.51 6.04
N ARG A 205 11.13 13.12 7.21
CA ARG A 205 11.73 14.40 7.58
C ARG A 205 13.24 14.28 7.80
N TYR A 206 13.72 13.21 8.43
CA TYR A 206 15.16 13.02 8.73
C TYR A 206 15.83 11.96 7.86
N GLN A 207 15.15 11.46 6.83
CA GLN A 207 15.71 10.51 5.85
C GLN A 207 16.33 9.27 6.51
N ARG A 208 15.55 8.68 7.43
CA ARG A 208 15.97 7.53 8.24
C ARG A 208 14.93 6.41 8.16
N ILE A 209 15.39 5.19 8.04
CA ILE A 209 14.58 3.97 8.11
C ILE A 209 14.86 3.32 9.46
N HIS A 210 13.85 3.29 10.32
CA HIS A 210 13.88 2.60 11.60
C HIS A 210 13.43 1.16 11.40
N ILE A 211 14.24 0.20 11.82
CA ILE A 211 13.93 -1.22 11.81
C ILE A 211 13.65 -1.64 13.25
N LEU A 212 12.42 -2.06 13.53
CA LEU A 212 11.97 -2.57 14.82
C LEU A 212 11.61 -4.05 14.68
N GLN A 213 11.69 -4.79 15.78
CA GLN A 213 11.25 -6.17 15.87
C GLN A 213 10.18 -6.33 16.94
N ILE A 214 9.08 -6.96 16.56
CA ILE A 214 7.99 -7.36 17.44
C ILE A 214 8.39 -8.67 18.13
N ARG A 215 8.58 -8.64 19.44
CA ARG A 215 8.88 -9.84 20.23
C ARG A 215 7.59 -10.56 20.61
N ASP A 216 7.67 -11.88 20.76
CA ASP A 216 6.55 -12.70 21.26
C ASP A 216 6.11 -12.29 22.68
N SER A 217 6.98 -11.63 23.44
CA SER A 217 6.66 -11.03 24.75
C SER A 217 5.77 -9.79 24.66
N GLY A 218 5.52 -9.26 23.46
CA GLY A 218 4.73 -8.04 23.27
C GLY A 218 5.55 -6.75 23.32
N ASN A 219 6.84 -6.78 22.96
CA ASN A 219 7.69 -5.59 22.95
C ASN A 219 8.12 -5.18 21.54
N LEU A 220 8.25 -3.88 21.32
CA LEU A 220 8.83 -3.25 20.13
C LEU A 220 10.31 -2.93 20.40
N VAL A 221 11.20 -3.72 19.82
CA VAL A 221 12.65 -3.57 20.02
C VAL A 221 13.29 -2.89 18.82
N ASP A 222 13.96 -1.76 19.02
CA ASP A 222 14.79 -1.13 18.00
C ASP A 222 15.94 -2.09 17.61
N VAL A 223 16.00 -2.48 16.34
CA VAL A 223 17.04 -3.36 15.79
C VAL A 223 18.12 -2.57 15.07
N ARG A 224 17.73 -1.56 14.29
CA ARG A 224 18.66 -0.75 13.51
C ARG A 224 18.03 0.56 13.06
N SER A 225 18.87 1.57 12.83
CA SER A 225 18.51 2.75 12.04
C SER A 225 19.41 2.85 10.80
N ILE A 226 18.81 3.11 9.63
CA ILE A 226 19.52 3.24 8.34
C ILE A 226 19.25 4.63 7.78
N GLY A 227 20.29 5.44 7.58
CA GLY A 227 20.17 6.79 7.04
C GLY A 227 21.54 7.46 6.98
N GLU A 228 21.75 8.44 7.85
CA GLU A 228 23.06 9.08 8.08
C GLU A 228 24.17 8.06 8.46
N TYR A 229 23.78 7.08 9.26
CA TYR A 229 24.61 5.92 9.63
C TYR A 229 23.96 4.64 9.09
N CYS A 230 24.76 3.63 8.77
CA CYS A 230 24.30 2.32 8.30
C CYS A 230 24.60 1.21 9.30
N ARG A 231 25.55 1.43 10.22
CA ARG A 231 25.91 0.56 11.33
C ARG A 231 25.87 1.34 12.64
N GLU A 232 25.72 0.61 13.74
CA GLU A 232 25.60 1.18 15.09
C GLU A 232 26.88 1.89 15.55
N ASP A 233 28.04 1.45 15.06
CA ASP A 233 29.36 1.96 15.41
C ASP A 233 29.89 3.05 14.46
N ASP A 234 29.15 3.36 13.38
CA ASP A 234 29.57 4.34 12.37
C ASP A 234 29.81 5.73 12.98
N GLU A 235 28.93 6.18 13.88
CA GLU A 235 29.02 7.49 14.52
C GLU A 235 30.32 7.62 15.33
N LEU A 236 30.63 6.59 16.14
CA LEU A 236 31.82 6.55 16.96
C LEU A 236 33.10 6.51 16.09
N PHE A 237 33.07 5.74 15.00
CA PHE A 237 34.17 5.66 14.05
C PHE A 237 34.45 7.01 13.35
N LEU A 238 33.41 7.69 12.87
CA LEU A 238 33.53 8.99 12.19
C LEU A 238 34.01 10.09 13.14
N ASN A 239 33.51 10.10 14.39
CA ASN A 239 33.94 11.04 15.42
C ASN A 239 35.41 10.82 15.83
N SER A 240 35.86 9.57 15.93
CA SER A 240 37.27 9.27 16.22
C SER A 240 38.22 9.70 15.08
N SER A 241 37.75 9.59 13.84
CA SER A 241 38.53 9.97 12.64
C SER A 241 38.67 11.49 12.51
N THR A 242 37.64 12.25 12.84
CA THR A 242 37.67 13.73 12.83
C THR A 242 38.56 14.29 13.93
N GLN A 243 38.59 13.67 15.11
CA GLN A 243 39.54 14.05 16.17
C GLN A 243 41.01 13.80 15.76
N CYS A 244 41.31 12.70 15.07
CA CYS A 244 42.66 12.38 14.61
C CYS A 244 43.19 13.34 13.52
N MET A 245 42.31 13.93 12.72
CA MET A 245 42.66 14.88 11.64
C MET A 245 42.85 16.32 12.15
N SER A 246 42.49 16.61 13.40
CA SER A 246 42.75 17.90 14.05
C SER A 246 44.21 17.97 14.54
N ILE A 247 45.13 18.34 13.65
CA ILE A 247 46.52 18.64 14.00
C ILE A 247 46.55 19.76 15.06
N PRO A 248 47.13 19.55 16.27
CA PRO A 248 47.28 20.61 17.25
C PRO A 248 48.43 21.53 16.83
N GLY A 249 48.13 22.54 16.02
CA GLY A 249 49.17 23.29 15.33
C GLY A 249 48.84 24.72 14.92
N ARG A 250 48.19 25.54 15.77
CA ARG A 250 48.53 26.96 16.00
C ARG A 250 47.55 27.69 16.91
N ASN A 251 48.13 28.45 17.84
CA ASN A 251 47.59 29.59 18.58
C ASN A 251 46.51 29.32 19.64
N ARG A 252 47.03 28.91 20.79
CA ARG A 252 46.51 29.23 22.11
C ARG A 252 46.45 30.76 22.28
N ASN A 253 45.24 31.32 22.35
CA ASN A 253 45.00 32.56 23.09
C ASN A 253 43.71 32.39 23.88
N HIS A 254 43.82 32.58 25.19
CA HIS A 254 42.76 32.51 26.17
C HIS A 254 41.60 33.46 25.85
N ASN A 255 40.37 32.97 25.98
CA ASN A 255 39.35 33.70 26.72
C ASN A 255 38.39 32.72 27.39
N VAL A 256 38.28 32.84 28.71
CA VAL A 256 37.42 32.06 29.59
C VAL A 256 36.05 32.74 29.65
N GLY A 257 35.01 32.04 29.23
CA GLY A 257 33.61 32.45 29.37
C GLY A 257 32.72 31.22 29.49
N ASN A 258 32.12 31.03 30.67
CA ASN A 258 31.25 29.92 31.04
C ASN A 258 29.93 29.90 30.24
N GLY A 259 29.51 28.69 29.83
CA GLY A 259 28.13 28.36 29.46
C GLY A 259 28.05 26.98 28.79
N PRO A 260 27.21 26.03 29.27
CA PRO A 260 27.00 24.76 28.58
C PRO A 260 25.86 24.93 27.58
N ASP A 261 26.17 25.37 26.37
CA ASP A 261 25.22 25.35 25.26
C ASP A 261 25.92 24.75 24.05
N HIS A 262 26.08 23.41 24.07
CA HIS A 262 26.50 22.65 22.90
C HIS A 262 25.31 22.45 21.97
N THR A 263 24.82 23.54 21.38
CA THR A 263 24.10 23.46 20.12
C THR A 263 25.11 23.03 19.07
N HIS A 264 25.08 21.76 18.66
CA HIS A 264 25.75 21.27 17.46
C HIS A 264 25.13 21.98 16.25
N GLN A 265 25.60 23.20 15.97
CA GLN A 265 25.41 23.82 14.67
C GLN A 265 26.21 22.97 13.67
N MET A 266 25.49 22.24 12.82
CA MET A 266 26.06 21.51 11.71
C MET A 266 26.86 22.48 10.83
N PRO A 267 28.16 22.24 10.58
CA PRO A 267 28.93 23.07 9.66
C PRO A 267 28.31 22.99 8.26
N GLU A 268 28.15 24.14 7.61
CA GLU A 268 27.79 24.25 6.19
C GLU A 268 28.84 23.52 5.34
N GLY A 269 28.58 22.24 5.04
CA GLY A 269 29.51 21.37 4.32
C GLY A 269 29.63 19.95 4.88
N SER A 270 28.61 19.42 5.56
CA SER A 270 28.61 18.01 5.94
C SER A 270 28.69 17.13 4.69
N PHE A 271 29.73 16.29 4.64
CA PHE A 271 29.87 15.30 3.57
C PHE A 271 28.65 14.38 3.57
N LEU A 272 28.17 14.01 2.39
CA LEU A 272 27.15 12.97 2.26
C LEU A 272 27.67 11.71 2.96
N SER A 273 26.89 11.19 3.90
CA SER A 273 27.24 10.04 4.75
C SER A 273 26.26 8.88 4.53
N GLY A 274 26.56 7.74 5.15
CA GLY A 274 25.68 6.58 5.25
C GLY A 274 25.09 6.12 3.92
N LEU A 275 23.76 6.05 3.87
CA LEU A 275 23.03 5.48 2.73
C LEU A 275 23.24 6.30 1.45
N LYS A 276 23.22 7.64 1.53
CA LYS A 276 23.42 8.51 0.35
C LYS A 276 24.83 8.35 -0.23
N GLN A 277 25.84 8.32 0.63
CA GLN A 277 27.23 8.11 0.22
C GLN A 277 27.41 6.77 -0.49
N ARG A 278 26.82 5.70 0.08
CA ARG A 278 26.88 4.35 -0.48
C ARG A 278 26.16 4.26 -1.81
N LEU A 279 25.01 4.93 -1.95
CA LEU A 279 24.28 5.04 -3.21
C LEU A 279 25.10 5.72 -4.30
N LEU A 280 25.66 6.90 -4.01
CA LEU A 280 26.50 7.62 -4.97
C LEU A 280 27.76 6.83 -5.35
N SER A 281 28.37 6.15 -4.38
CA SER A 281 29.52 5.27 -4.63
C SER A 281 29.15 4.09 -5.52
N PHE A 282 27.97 3.48 -5.31
CA PHE A 282 27.46 2.41 -6.15
C PHE A 282 27.28 2.87 -7.60
N ILE A 283 26.61 4.02 -7.81
CA ILE A 283 26.38 4.58 -9.15
C ILE A 283 27.72 4.90 -9.83
N PHE A 284 28.63 5.58 -9.13
CA PHE A 284 29.95 5.91 -9.67
C PHE A 284 30.73 4.66 -10.08
N ARG A 285 30.81 3.65 -9.19
CA ARG A 285 31.54 2.40 -9.47
C ARG A 285 30.91 1.62 -10.62
N GLY A 286 29.58 1.60 -10.71
CA GLY A 286 28.86 1.01 -11.83
C GLY A 286 29.33 1.60 -13.15
N ILE A 287 29.25 2.93 -13.30
CA ILE A 287 29.67 3.64 -14.52
C ILE A 287 31.18 3.51 -14.77
N TRP A 288 32.00 3.54 -13.71
CA TRP A 288 33.46 3.39 -13.83
C TRP A 288 33.85 2.03 -14.44
N ASN A 289 33.10 0.98 -14.10
CA ASN A 289 33.36 -0.39 -14.53
C ASN A 289 32.68 -0.78 -15.86
N GLU A 290 31.84 0.09 -16.44
CA GLU A 290 31.19 -0.17 -17.75
C GLU A 290 32.19 -0.17 -18.92
N GLU A 291 33.24 0.67 -18.83
CA GLU A 291 34.18 0.92 -19.92
C GLU A 291 35.62 0.71 -19.48
N ASP A 292 36.41 0.03 -20.32
CA ASP A 292 37.84 -0.20 -20.08
C ASP A 292 38.72 0.96 -20.55
N ASP A 293 38.34 1.64 -21.64
CA ASP A 293 39.09 2.77 -22.19
C ASP A 293 39.02 3.99 -21.25
N PRO A 294 40.16 4.55 -20.81
CA PRO A 294 40.18 5.68 -19.87
C PRO A 294 39.46 6.94 -20.37
N THR A 295 39.48 7.19 -21.68
CA THR A 295 38.90 8.40 -22.27
C THR A 295 37.38 8.27 -22.35
N MET A 296 36.89 7.14 -22.86
CA MET A 296 35.46 6.83 -22.92
C MET A 296 34.87 6.74 -21.51
N ARG A 297 35.55 6.09 -20.55
CA ARG A 297 35.13 6.04 -19.14
C ARG A 297 34.92 7.44 -18.56
N MET A 298 35.86 8.36 -18.78
CA MET A 298 35.74 9.73 -18.29
C MET A 298 34.57 10.48 -18.96
N GLN A 299 34.32 10.25 -20.25
CA GLN A 299 33.16 10.82 -20.93
C GLN A 299 31.84 10.27 -20.36
N CYS A 300 31.77 8.96 -20.10
CA CYS A 300 30.61 8.32 -19.47
C CYS A 300 30.35 8.89 -18.07
N LEU A 301 31.37 9.05 -17.23
CA LEU A 301 31.24 9.65 -15.90
C LEU A 301 30.76 11.11 -15.97
N LYS A 302 31.30 11.91 -16.88
CA LYS A 302 30.85 13.30 -17.08
C LYS A 302 29.37 13.36 -17.45
N LYS A 303 28.94 12.51 -18.39
CA LYS A 303 27.57 12.52 -18.92
C LYS A 303 26.55 11.90 -17.97
N LYS A 304 26.88 10.77 -17.32
CA LYS A 304 25.93 9.98 -16.52
C LYS A 304 25.99 10.29 -15.02
N PHE A 305 27.16 10.59 -14.47
CA PHE A 305 27.33 10.82 -13.03
C PHE A 305 27.45 12.30 -12.68
N TYR A 306 28.48 13.00 -13.17
CA TYR A 306 28.77 14.37 -12.73
C TYR A 306 27.70 15.37 -13.18
N PHE A 307 27.13 15.19 -14.38
CA PHE A 307 26.02 16.01 -14.86
C PHE A 307 24.77 15.89 -13.97
N HIS A 308 24.50 14.68 -13.44
CA HIS A 308 23.34 14.38 -12.60
C HIS A 308 23.68 14.29 -11.10
N PHE A 309 24.87 14.73 -10.69
CA PHE A 309 25.35 14.50 -9.32
C PHE A 309 24.41 15.12 -8.28
N GLN A 310 23.98 16.36 -8.53
CA GLN A 310 23.07 17.06 -7.63
C GLN A 310 21.70 16.38 -7.58
N ASP A 311 21.17 15.94 -8.73
CA ASP A 311 19.91 15.19 -8.81
C ASP A 311 19.95 13.94 -7.91
N TYR A 312 21.08 13.20 -7.93
CA TYR A 312 21.25 12.03 -7.09
C TYR A 312 21.48 12.37 -5.61
N ALA A 313 22.20 13.45 -5.31
CA ALA A 313 22.44 13.90 -3.93
C ALA A 313 21.15 14.36 -3.24
N ASP A 314 20.24 14.96 -4.01
CA ASP A 314 18.96 15.50 -3.53
C ASP A 314 17.85 14.46 -3.45
N LEU A 315 18.10 13.22 -3.91
CA LEU A 315 17.15 12.13 -3.74
C LEU A 315 16.80 11.93 -2.26
N VAL A 316 15.50 11.79 -2.01
CA VAL A 316 14.92 11.46 -0.71
C VAL A 316 14.22 10.11 -0.77
N ILE A 317 14.35 9.34 0.31
CA ILE A 317 13.63 8.09 0.57
C ILE A 317 12.15 8.42 0.69
N TRP A 318 11.33 7.92 -0.23
CA TRP A 318 9.87 8.05 -0.16
C TRP A 318 9.23 6.90 0.59
N LYS A 319 9.75 5.69 0.34
CA LYS A 319 9.10 4.46 0.76
C LYS A 319 10.07 3.31 0.82
N VAL A 320 9.79 2.36 1.71
CA VAL A 320 10.55 1.13 1.86
C VAL A 320 9.61 -0.08 1.88
N GLN A 321 10.15 -1.21 1.48
CA GLN A 321 9.55 -2.53 1.58
C GLN A 321 10.64 -3.55 1.90
N PHE A 322 10.33 -4.55 2.71
CA PHE A 322 11.16 -5.75 2.79
C PHE A 322 10.92 -6.66 1.57
N LEU A 323 12.00 -7.13 0.96
CA LEU A 323 11.97 -8.25 0.01
C LEU A 323 12.18 -9.57 0.75
N ASP A 324 13.02 -9.54 1.79
CA ASP A 324 13.21 -10.58 2.78
C ASP A 324 13.74 -9.95 4.09
N ARG A 325 14.22 -10.78 5.02
CA ARG A 325 14.71 -10.31 6.33
C ARG A 325 16.02 -9.50 6.26
N HIS A 326 16.74 -9.53 5.14
CA HIS A 326 18.04 -8.89 4.94
C HIS A 326 17.97 -7.75 3.90
N HIS A 327 17.05 -7.82 2.95
CA HIS A 327 16.99 -6.91 1.80
C HIS A 327 15.79 -5.98 1.84
N LEU A 328 16.07 -4.69 1.66
CA LEU A 328 15.07 -3.63 1.49
C LEU A 328 15.01 -3.20 0.04
N LEU A 329 13.80 -3.01 -0.48
CA LEU A 329 13.53 -2.22 -1.68
C LEU A 329 13.20 -0.80 -1.24
N ILE A 330 14.06 0.15 -1.59
CA ILE A 330 13.94 1.56 -1.22
C ILE A 330 13.58 2.37 -2.47
N LYS A 331 12.50 3.14 -2.41
CA LYS A 331 12.14 4.10 -3.46
C LYS A 331 12.61 5.49 -3.10
N PHE A 332 13.32 6.09 -4.02
CA PHE A 332 13.82 7.46 -3.95
C PHE A 332 13.10 8.36 -4.95
N GLY A 333 13.02 9.64 -4.65
CA GLY A 333 12.61 10.67 -5.60
C GLY A 333 12.86 12.08 -5.04
N SER A 334 12.21 13.10 -5.61
CA SER A 334 12.33 14.49 -5.13
C SER A 334 11.51 14.74 -3.86
N VAL A 335 11.82 15.83 -3.14
CA VAL A 335 11.07 16.24 -1.94
C VAL A 335 9.58 16.41 -2.23
N ASP A 336 9.23 17.07 -3.34
CA ASP A 336 7.85 17.35 -3.73
C ASP A 336 7.00 16.08 -3.87
N GLY A 337 7.58 15.02 -4.43
CA GLY A 337 6.87 13.76 -4.62
C GLY A 337 6.67 12.96 -3.33
N GLY A 338 7.50 13.16 -2.29
CA GLY A 338 7.40 12.41 -1.03
C GLY A 338 6.22 12.86 -0.15
N VAL A 339 5.80 14.11 -0.30
CA VAL A 339 4.67 14.71 0.44
C VAL A 339 3.38 14.72 -0.41
N ALA A 340 3.50 14.60 -1.73
CA ALA A 340 2.37 14.54 -2.63
C ALA A 340 1.56 13.24 -2.48
N ARG A 341 0.23 13.33 -2.66
CA ARG A 341 -0.66 12.15 -2.70
C ARG A 341 -0.47 11.31 -3.98
N ASN A 342 0.16 11.86 -5.02
CA ASN A 342 0.40 11.18 -6.29
C ASN A 342 1.86 11.34 -6.73
N THR A 343 2.60 10.24 -6.75
CA THR A 343 4.03 10.21 -7.09
C THR A 343 4.31 9.89 -8.56
N ASP A 344 3.28 9.56 -9.35
CA ASP A 344 3.44 8.93 -10.68
C ASP A 344 4.08 9.85 -11.73
N ASN A 345 3.96 11.16 -11.53
CA ASN A 345 4.50 12.17 -12.46
C ASN A 345 5.96 12.51 -12.19
N HIS A 346 6.49 12.19 -11.00
CA HIS A 346 7.85 12.52 -10.64
C HIS A 346 8.84 11.40 -11.03
N PRO A 347 10.08 11.73 -11.42
CA PRO A 347 11.15 10.74 -11.54
C PRO A 347 11.33 10.01 -10.21
N ALA A 348 11.43 8.69 -10.28
CA ALA A 348 11.67 7.87 -9.12
C ALA A 348 12.72 6.81 -9.44
N PHE A 349 13.45 6.43 -8.40
CA PHE A 349 14.49 5.41 -8.46
C PHE A 349 14.25 4.36 -7.40
N PHE A 350 14.75 3.16 -7.64
CA PHE A 350 14.64 2.02 -6.75
C PHE A 350 16.03 1.51 -6.43
N ALA A 351 16.34 1.29 -5.15
CA ALA A 351 17.56 0.61 -4.75
C ALA A 351 17.23 -0.65 -3.95
N VAL A 352 17.96 -1.72 -4.20
CA VAL A 352 17.98 -2.89 -3.30
C VAL A 352 19.13 -2.72 -2.33
N TYR A 353 18.84 -2.67 -1.04
CA TYR A 353 19.82 -2.47 0.02
C TYR A 353 19.89 -3.69 0.93
N ASN A 354 21.09 -4.23 1.15
CA ASN A 354 21.34 -5.29 2.12
C ASN A 354 21.63 -4.67 3.48
N MET A 355 20.77 -4.94 4.45
CA MET A 355 20.92 -4.42 5.82
C MET A 355 22.12 -5.04 6.54
N GLU A 356 22.47 -6.28 6.26
CA GLU A 356 23.58 -6.97 6.94
C GLU A 356 24.94 -6.47 6.44
N THR A 357 25.17 -6.48 5.12
CA THR A 357 26.44 -6.04 4.52
C THR A 357 26.54 -4.53 4.42
N THR A 358 25.42 -3.81 4.52
CA THR A 358 25.28 -2.37 4.30
C THR A 358 25.57 -1.93 2.87
N GLU A 359 25.32 -2.81 1.89
CA GLU A 359 25.62 -2.56 0.48
C GLU A 359 24.36 -2.26 -0.32
N ILE A 360 24.49 -1.37 -1.31
CA ILE A 360 23.52 -1.24 -2.40
C ILE A 360 23.84 -2.35 -3.39
N ILE A 361 22.86 -3.21 -3.66
CA ILE A 361 22.98 -4.34 -4.58
C ILE A 361 22.67 -3.90 -6.01
N SER A 362 21.60 -3.10 -6.17
CA SER A 362 21.14 -2.63 -7.47
C SER A 362 20.46 -1.28 -7.35
N PHE A 363 20.45 -0.53 -8.46
CA PHE A 363 19.83 0.78 -8.57
C PHE A 363 19.16 0.94 -9.94
N TYR A 364 17.85 1.21 -9.94
CA TYR A 364 17.02 1.25 -11.14
C TYR A 364 16.25 2.56 -11.24
N GLN A 365 16.07 3.07 -12.45
CA GLN A 365 15.05 4.09 -12.71
C GLN A 365 13.66 3.43 -12.78
N ASN A 366 12.60 4.18 -12.49
CA ASN A 366 11.21 3.69 -12.54
C ASN A 366 10.68 3.26 -13.92
N SER A 367 11.49 3.37 -14.97
CA SER A 367 11.22 2.88 -16.32
C SER A 367 12.18 1.77 -16.75
N ALA A 368 12.93 1.16 -15.82
CA ALA A 368 13.93 0.14 -16.14
C ALA A 368 13.27 -1.21 -16.50
N ASP A 369 13.56 -1.71 -17.71
CA ASP A 369 13.05 -2.99 -18.21
C ASP A 369 13.53 -4.18 -17.38
N GLU A 370 14.74 -4.10 -16.80
CA GLU A 370 15.30 -5.15 -15.95
C GLU A 370 14.47 -5.34 -14.67
N LEU A 371 14.18 -4.25 -13.94
CA LEU A 371 13.35 -4.30 -12.75
C LEU A 371 11.93 -4.77 -13.09
N TYR A 372 11.38 -4.34 -14.23
CA TYR A 372 10.09 -4.84 -14.70
C TYR A 372 10.11 -6.33 -15.02
N THR A 373 11.18 -6.84 -15.63
CA THR A 373 11.33 -8.28 -15.91
C THR A 373 11.35 -9.08 -14.61
N LEU A 374 12.09 -8.61 -13.60
CA LEU A 374 12.09 -9.22 -12.27
C LEU A 374 10.70 -9.19 -11.63
N PHE A 375 10.00 -8.06 -11.74
CA PHE A 375 8.63 -7.92 -11.24
C PHE A 375 7.63 -8.81 -11.98
N GLU A 376 7.76 -8.96 -13.30
CA GLU A 376 6.91 -9.84 -14.13
C GLU A 376 7.11 -11.31 -13.77
N LEU A 377 8.35 -11.75 -13.56
CA LEU A 377 8.67 -13.16 -13.28
C LEU A 377 8.48 -13.55 -11.81
N PHE A 378 8.76 -12.63 -10.87
CA PHE A 378 8.86 -12.92 -9.44
C PHE A 378 7.95 -12.06 -8.57
N CYS A 379 6.80 -11.62 -9.09
CA CYS A 379 5.84 -10.74 -8.42
C CYS A 379 5.51 -11.12 -6.97
N ASP A 380 5.36 -12.41 -6.67
CA ASP A 380 5.05 -12.89 -5.32
C ASP A 380 6.11 -12.49 -4.27
N HIS A 381 7.38 -12.37 -4.68
CA HIS A 381 8.46 -11.96 -3.79
C HIS A 381 8.32 -10.49 -3.36
N PHE A 382 7.60 -9.68 -4.14
CA PHE A 382 7.22 -8.32 -3.79
C PHE A 382 5.92 -8.26 -2.96
N HIS A 383 5.24 -9.38 -2.71
CA HIS A 383 4.00 -9.40 -1.91
C HIS A 383 4.14 -10.17 -0.59
N SER A 384 5.21 -10.95 -0.45
CA SER A 384 5.46 -11.84 0.69
C SER A 384 5.52 -11.09 2.01
N SER A 385 4.38 -10.97 2.69
CA SER A 385 4.28 -10.43 4.06
C SER A 385 4.43 -11.54 5.13
N SER A 386 4.40 -12.81 4.72
CA SER A 386 4.67 -14.00 5.55
C SER A 386 4.81 -15.22 4.65
N LYS A 387 5.92 -15.96 4.73
CA LYS A 387 6.14 -17.17 3.90
C LYS A 387 5.26 -18.37 4.29
N ASN A 388 4.57 -18.31 5.44
CA ASN A 388 3.95 -19.47 6.07
C ASN A 388 2.43 -19.36 6.27
N SER A 389 1.80 -18.27 5.82
CA SER A 389 0.36 -18.08 6.03
C SER A 389 -0.46 -18.85 5.00
N PHE A 390 -1.36 -19.74 5.46
CA PHE A 390 -2.15 -20.62 4.58
C PHE A 390 -3.06 -19.84 3.63
N TYR A 391 -3.66 -18.75 4.08
CA TYR A 391 -4.63 -17.97 3.29
C TYR A 391 -3.96 -17.03 2.29
N MET A 392 -2.69 -16.69 2.46
CA MET A 392 -1.93 -15.94 1.44
C MET A 392 -1.81 -16.69 0.11
N ASN A 393 -2.05 -18.01 0.10
CA ASN A 393 -2.11 -18.82 -1.12
C ASN A 393 -3.29 -18.49 -2.05
N PHE A 394 -4.29 -17.73 -1.57
CA PHE A 394 -5.42 -17.26 -2.38
C PHE A 394 -5.14 -15.93 -3.09
N LEU A 395 -4.04 -15.25 -2.76
CA LEU A 395 -3.63 -14.05 -3.49
C LEU A 395 -3.24 -14.43 -4.91
N SER A 396 -3.93 -13.83 -5.89
CA SER A 396 -3.60 -13.98 -7.30
C SER A 396 -2.67 -12.88 -7.76
N THR A 397 -1.50 -13.26 -8.22
CA THR A 397 -0.52 -12.40 -8.88
C THR A 397 -0.24 -12.94 -10.28
N HIS A 398 0.36 -12.13 -11.15
CA HIS A 398 0.76 -12.61 -12.47
C HIS A 398 1.92 -13.62 -12.44
N SER A 399 2.59 -13.84 -11.29
CA SER A 399 3.59 -14.90 -11.15
C SER A 399 3.01 -16.24 -10.68
N ASN A 400 1.89 -16.23 -9.96
CA ASN A 400 1.27 -17.46 -9.44
C ASN A 400 -0.05 -17.88 -10.11
N ASN A 401 -0.63 -17.01 -10.95
CA ASN A 401 -1.94 -17.23 -11.55
C ASN A 401 -1.91 -16.98 -13.07
N ILE A 402 -2.31 -17.99 -13.85
CA ILE A 402 -2.29 -17.94 -15.31
C ILE A 402 -3.27 -16.89 -15.87
N HIS A 403 -4.44 -16.72 -15.26
CA HIS A 403 -5.43 -15.74 -15.72
C HIS A 403 -4.98 -14.31 -15.44
N ALA A 404 -4.38 -14.06 -14.27
CA ALA A 404 -3.77 -12.76 -13.96
C ALA A 404 -2.60 -12.45 -14.92
N LEU A 405 -1.79 -13.47 -15.26
CA LEU A 405 -0.71 -13.34 -16.24
C LEU A 405 -1.23 -13.04 -17.65
N GLU A 406 -2.31 -13.70 -18.09
CA GLU A 406 -2.95 -13.44 -19.38
C GLU A 406 -3.52 -12.02 -19.45
N GLN A 407 -4.15 -11.54 -18.38
CA GLN A 407 -4.62 -10.16 -18.28
C GLN A 407 -3.46 -9.15 -18.36
N LEU A 408 -2.35 -9.41 -17.66
CA LEU A 408 -1.14 -8.60 -17.76
C LEU A 408 -0.60 -8.55 -19.19
N ARG A 409 -0.49 -9.71 -19.86
CA ARG A 409 -0.03 -9.82 -21.25
C ARG A 409 -0.96 -9.08 -22.21
N CYS A 410 -2.27 -9.19 -22.02
CA CYS A 410 -3.25 -8.45 -22.82
C CYS A 410 -3.09 -6.94 -22.64
N ASN A 411 -2.90 -6.48 -21.40
CA ASN A 411 -2.67 -5.06 -21.10
C ASN A 411 -1.36 -4.55 -21.72
N LYS A 412 -0.30 -5.37 -21.68
CA LYS A 412 1.00 -5.09 -22.30
C LYS A 412 0.88 -4.97 -23.83
N ASN A 413 0.16 -5.89 -24.48
CA ASN A 413 -0.06 -5.87 -25.93
C ASN A 413 -0.93 -4.71 -26.40
N LYS A 414 -1.84 -4.21 -25.55
CA LYS A 414 -2.68 -3.04 -25.83
C LYS A 414 -1.97 -1.71 -25.55
N ALA A 415 -0.82 -1.72 -24.90
CA ALA A 415 -0.11 -0.50 -24.55
C ALA A 415 0.49 0.15 -25.80
N SER A 416 0.26 1.46 -25.97
CA SER A 416 0.85 2.24 -27.06
C SER A 416 2.37 2.44 -26.90
N SER A 417 2.88 2.37 -25.68
CA SER A 417 4.28 2.60 -25.36
C SER A 417 4.74 1.68 -24.22
N LEU A 418 5.75 0.86 -24.49
CA LEU A 418 6.31 -0.06 -23.50
C LEU A 418 6.94 0.68 -22.30
N PRO A 419 7.75 1.74 -22.47
CA PRO A 419 8.28 2.49 -21.33
C PRO A 419 7.21 3.12 -20.44
N GLN A 420 6.11 3.63 -21.02
CA GLN A 420 4.99 4.17 -20.25
C GLN A 420 4.24 3.06 -19.50
N PHE A 421 4.06 1.90 -20.13
CA PHE A 421 3.48 0.72 -19.49
C PHE A 421 4.34 0.23 -18.33
N VAL A 422 5.66 0.10 -18.53
CA VAL A 422 6.61 -0.27 -17.48
C VAL A 422 6.55 0.71 -16.32
N LYS A 423 6.61 2.02 -16.59
CA LYS A 423 6.49 3.06 -15.58
C LYS A 423 5.19 2.94 -14.78
N LYS A 424 4.06 2.67 -15.46
CA LYS A 424 2.76 2.46 -14.82
C LYS A 424 2.73 1.20 -13.96
N MET A 425 3.34 0.10 -14.39
CA MET A 425 3.37 -1.14 -13.61
C MET A 425 4.24 -0.98 -12.35
N LEU A 426 5.42 -0.38 -12.52
CA LEU A 426 6.39 -0.16 -11.45
C LEU A 426 6.02 0.98 -10.50
N SER A 427 5.05 1.85 -10.84
CA SER A 427 4.63 2.94 -9.94
C SER A 427 4.05 2.42 -8.62
N SER A 428 3.45 1.23 -8.66
CA SER A 428 2.93 0.50 -7.51
C SER A 428 4.00 0.02 -6.53
N LEU A 429 5.26 -0.07 -6.97
CA LEU A 429 6.38 -0.41 -6.10
C LEU A 429 6.88 0.81 -5.33
N PRO A 430 7.33 0.61 -4.08
CA PRO A 430 7.10 -0.59 -3.26
C PRO A 430 5.63 -0.72 -2.89
N PHE A 431 5.13 -1.93 -2.67
CA PHE A 431 3.70 -2.13 -2.36
C PHE A 431 3.31 -1.55 -1.00
N ASN A 432 2.05 -1.13 -0.85
CA ASN A 432 1.51 -0.81 0.47
C ASN A 432 1.36 -2.11 1.27
N CYS A 433 1.89 -2.12 2.49
CA CYS A 433 1.87 -3.31 3.35
C CYS A 433 0.43 -3.76 3.63
N GLN A 434 0.17 -5.06 3.49
CA GLN A 434 -1.16 -5.67 3.70
C GLN A 434 -2.32 -4.97 2.97
N SER A 435 -2.05 -4.44 1.78
CA SER A 435 -3.06 -3.80 0.93
C SER A 435 -3.92 -4.79 0.14
N GLN A 436 -3.47 -6.04 0.02
CA GLN A 436 -4.20 -7.11 -0.66
C GLN A 436 -5.02 -7.93 0.32
N SER A 437 -6.12 -8.47 -0.17
CA SER A 437 -7.01 -9.30 0.60
C SER A 437 -6.80 -10.78 0.24
N PRO A 438 -6.45 -11.65 1.20
CA PRO A 438 -6.24 -13.08 0.95
C PRO A 438 -7.57 -13.87 0.84
N SER A 439 -8.67 -13.23 0.46
CA SER A 439 -9.96 -13.93 0.32
C SER A 439 -9.94 -14.88 -0.88
N PRO A 440 -10.46 -16.12 -0.74
CA PRO A 440 -10.72 -17.01 -1.86
C PRO A 440 -11.62 -16.40 -2.95
N TYR A 441 -12.46 -15.43 -2.58
CA TYR A 441 -13.32 -14.72 -3.53
C TYR A 441 -12.58 -13.73 -4.45
N PHE A 442 -11.30 -13.43 -4.14
CA PHE A 442 -10.40 -12.67 -5.01
C PHE A 442 -9.39 -13.55 -5.75
N ASP A 443 -9.61 -14.87 -5.76
CA ASP A 443 -8.77 -15.77 -6.55
C ASP A 443 -9.22 -15.78 -8.01
N HIS A 444 -8.35 -15.32 -8.91
CA HIS A 444 -8.62 -15.28 -10.36
C HIS A 444 -8.77 -16.67 -10.99
N SER A 445 -8.38 -17.73 -10.29
CA SER A 445 -8.63 -19.12 -10.72
C SER A 445 -10.06 -19.58 -10.47
N LEU A 446 -10.77 -18.90 -9.56
CA LEU A 446 -12.12 -19.28 -9.13
C LEU A 446 -13.17 -18.29 -9.62
N PHE A 447 -12.85 -17.00 -9.55
CA PHE A 447 -13.79 -15.92 -9.82
C PHE A 447 -13.19 -14.92 -10.79
N ARG A 448 -14.05 -14.31 -11.60
CA ARG A 448 -13.71 -13.18 -12.46
C ARG A 448 -14.35 -11.94 -11.89
N TYR A 449 -13.58 -10.88 -11.71
CA TYR A 449 -14.05 -9.60 -11.20
C TYR A 449 -13.35 -8.46 -11.93
N ASP A 450 -13.95 -7.27 -11.93
CA ASP A 450 -13.31 -6.07 -12.49
C ASP A 450 -12.44 -5.40 -11.42
N ASP A 451 -11.12 -5.40 -11.64
CA ASP A 451 -10.15 -4.73 -10.78
C ASP A 451 -10.36 -3.21 -10.69
N LYS A 452 -11.13 -2.61 -11.61
CA LYS A 452 -11.42 -1.16 -11.62
C LYS A 452 -12.51 -0.75 -10.64
N ALA A 453 -13.26 -1.71 -10.07
CA ALA A 453 -14.22 -1.44 -9.02
C ALA A 453 -13.48 -1.07 -7.72
N SER A 454 -13.60 0.19 -7.33
CA SER A 454 -13.05 0.87 -6.15
C SER A 454 -12.80 -0.02 -4.91
N SER A 455 -11.58 0.06 -4.36
CA SER A 455 -11.13 -0.40 -3.02
C SER A 455 -11.37 -1.89 -2.67
N LYS A 456 -10.29 -2.65 -2.45
CA LYS A 456 -10.36 -4.05 -1.99
C LYS A 456 -11.10 -4.23 -0.65
N VAL A 457 -11.13 -3.19 0.18
CA VAL A 457 -11.98 -3.14 1.40
C VAL A 457 -13.45 -3.01 1.01
N GLN A 458 -13.77 -2.17 0.03
CA GLN A 458 -15.11 -1.97 -0.49
C GLN A 458 -15.63 -3.16 -1.32
N LEU A 459 -14.73 -3.98 -1.88
CA LEU A 459 -15.01 -5.30 -2.45
C LEU A 459 -15.26 -6.36 -1.37
N TYR A 460 -14.51 -6.35 -0.25
CA TYR A 460 -14.78 -7.22 0.91
C TYR A 460 -16.18 -6.94 1.51
N TRP A 461 -16.54 -5.65 1.56
CA TRP A 461 -17.91 -5.24 1.87
C TRP A 461 -18.88 -5.59 0.74
N HIS A 462 -18.62 -5.35 -0.55
CA HIS A 462 -19.53 -5.81 -1.62
C HIS A 462 -19.80 -7.33 -1.60
N VAL A 463 -18.83 -8.13 -1.17
CA VAL A 463 -18.98 -9.58 -1.04
C VAL A 463 -19.73 -9.99 0.25
N MET A 464 -19.81 -9.13 1.27
CA MET A 464 -20.38 -9.47 2.59
C MET A 464 -21.56 -8.56 3.05
N ALA A 465 -21.75 -7.40 2.42
CA ALA A 465 -22.76 -6.36 2.59
C ALA A 465 -22.55 -5.27 1.51
N CYS A 466 -23.12 -5.40 0.30
CA CYS A 466 -23.05 -4.31 -0.68
C CYS A 466 -23.71 -3.06 -0.11
N GLY A 467 -22.91 -2.00 0.00
CA GLY A 467 -23.38 -0.64 -0.15
C GLY A 467 -22.74 -0.06 -1.41
N ARG A 468 -23.56 0.34 -2.37
CA ARG A 468 -23.39 1.63 -3.05
C ARG A 468 -24.71 2.07 -3.67
N GLY A 469 -25.10 3.29 -3.33
CA GLY A 469 -26.19 3.98 -3.99
C GLY A 469 -25.86 4.28 -5.45
N GLY A 470 -26.90 4.19 -6.28
CA GLY A 470 -27.07 4.92 -7.53
C GLY A 470 -26.02 4.71 -8.62
N GLY A 471 -26.33 3.81 -9.56
CA GLY A 471 -25.63 3.68 -10.84
C GLY A 471 -25.45 2.23 -11.22
N GLY A 472 -26.36 1.71 -12.04
CA GLY A 472 -26.40 0.31 -12.43
C GLY A 472 -25.21 -0.13 -13.27
N ASP A 473 -24.84 -1.40 -13.12
CA ASP A 473 -24.22 -2.22 -14.15
C ASP A 473 -24.52 -3.69 -13.83
N GLU A 474 -25.09 -4.40 -14.82
CA GLU A 474 -25.51 -5.80 -14.74
C GLU A 474 -24.32 -6.77 -14.85
N TYR A 475 -24.28 -7.80 -14.02
CA TYR A 475 -23.38 -8.94 -14.20
C TYR A 475 -24.01 -9.96 -15.16
N LEU A 476 -23.53 -10.01 -16.40
CA LEU A 476 -23.92 -11.03 -17.37
C LEU A 476 -23.26 -12.38 -17.07
N TYR A 477 -24.10 -13.38 -16.78
CA TYR A 477 -23.72 -14.78 -16.65
C TYR A 477 -23.34 -15.34 -18.04
N GLY A 478 -22.07 -15.70 -18.23
CA GLY A 478 -21.59 -16.42 -19.41
C GLY A 478 -21.93 -17.91 -19.32
N GLY A 479 -23.19 -18.26 -19.59
CA GLY A 479 -23.60 -19.64 -19.80
C GLY A 479 -23.21 -20.12 -21.20
N GLY A 480 -22.21 -20.99 -21.29
CA GLY A 480 -21.87 -21.71 -22.52
C GLY A 480 -23.01 -22.64 -22.94
N GLY A 481 -23.72 -22.27 -24.00
CA GLY A 481 -24.71 -23.10 -24.70
C GLY A 481 -24.12 -23.59 -26.03
N ALA A 482 -24.23 -24.89 -26.24
CA ALA A 482 -23.68 -25.67 -27.34
C ALA A 482 -24.00 -25.12 -28.74
N GLY A 483 -23.03 -25.25 -29.64
CA GLY A 483 -23.21 -25.04 -31.08
C GLY A 483 -24.22 -26.02 -31.66
N GLY A 484 -25.13 -25.48 -32.47
CA GLY A 484 -26.02 -26.21 -33.34
C GLY A 484 -26.04 -25.51 -34.69
N ASP A 485 -25.56 -26.21 -35.71
CA ASP A 485 -25.56 -25.83 -37.12
C ASP A 485 -26.97 -25.52 -37.63
N GLY A 486 -27.09 -24.53 -38.52
CA GLY A 486 -28.38 -24.15 -39.10
C GLY A 486 -28.31 -23.10 -40.21
N VAL A 487 -27.77 -23.50 -41.36
CA VAL A 487 -28.19 -23.19 -42.74
C VAL A 487 -28.76 -21.79 -43.05
N GLY A 488 -28.05 -21.08 -43.93
CA GLY A 488 -28.48 -19.82 -44.53
C GLY A 488 -29.49 -19.95 -45.69
N GLY A 489 -30.11 -18.81 -45.97
CA GLY A 489 -31.02 -18.48 -47.08
C GLY A 489 -31.94 -17.37 -46.58
N GLY A 490 -32.16 -16.22 -47.22
CA GLY A 490 -31.93 -15.74 -48.58
C GLY A 490 -33.11 -14.82 -48.93
N GLY A 491 -32.86 -13.65 -49.53
CA GLY A 491 -33.87 -12.74 -50.13
C GLY A 491 -34.32 -11.58 -49.22
N ASP A 492 -33.93 -10.32 -49.49
CA ASP A 492 -34.36 -9.38 -50.55
C ASP A 492 -35.60 -8.57 -50.15
N GLY A 493 -35.52 -7.23 -50.23
CA GLY A 493 -36.70 -6.35 -50.25
C GLY A 493 -36.55 -4.95 -49.62
N GLU A 494 -35.94 -4.03 -50.38
CA GLU A 494 -36.28 -2.60 -50.59
C GLU A 494 -36.83 -1.64 -49.49
N GLU A 495 -36.09 -0.52 -49.40
CA GLU A 495 -36.48 0.91 -49.43
C GLU A 495 -37.55 1.53 -48.51
N GLY A 496 -37.15 2.66 -47.90
CA GLY A 496 -38.04 3.73 -47.46
C GLY A 496 -37.37 4.68 -46.44
N GLY A 497 -36.92 5.86 -46.90
CA GLY A 497 -36.25 6.91 -46.11
C GLY A 497 -37.13 7.58 -45.04
N GLY A 498 -36.65 8.55 -44.27
CA GLY A 498 -35.41 9.31 -44.35
C GLY A 498 -35.28 10.31 -43.20
N GLU A 499 -34.50 11.36 -43.49
CA GLU A 499 -34.24 12.61 -42.76
C GLU A 499 -33.04 12.63 -41.78
N GLN A 500 -31.96 13.21 -42.32
CA GLN A 500 -30.80 13.75 -41.64
C GLN A 500 -30.95 15.26 -41.42
N SER A 501 -30.43 15.70 -40.27
CA SER A 501 -29.80 16.97 -39.90
C SER A 501 -29.69 18.12 -40.93
N GLU A 502 -29.83 19.35 -40.44
CA GLU A 502 -28.79 20.39 -40.50
C GLU A 502 -29.18 21.62 -39.64
N GLY A 503 -28.18 22.32 -39.10
CA GLY A 503 -28.34 23.56 -38.33
C GLY A 503 -28.07 24.81 -39.15
N VAL A 504 -28.11 25.96 -38.45
CA VAL A 504 -27.31 27.21 -38.60
C VAL A 504 -28.16 28.46 -38.35
N ASP A 505 -27.54 29.37 -37.60
CA ASP A 505 -27.89 30.74 -37.17
C ASP A 505 -28.24 31.75 -38.28
N TRP A 506 -29.03 32.79 -37.95
CA TRP A 506 -28.64 34.23 -37.87
C TRP A 506 -29.83 35.20 -38.00
N GLU A 507 -29.81 36.21 -37.12
CA GLU A 507 -30.29 37.61 -37.21
C GLU A 507 -31.70 38.01 -37.72
N GLY A 508 -32.30 38.96 -36.98
CA GLY A 508 -32.87 40.17 -37.61
C GLY A 508 -34.23 40.66 -37.11
N GLY A 509 -34.22 41.62 -36.18
CA GLY A 509 -34.97 42.88 -36.33
C GLY A 509 -36.42 43.00 -35.82
N GLY A 510 -36.62 43.98 -34.91
CA GLY A 510 -37.71 44.96 -35.08
C GLY A 510 -38.70 45.16 -33.93
N GLY A 511 -38.51 46.24 -33.17
CA GLY A 511 -39.56 47.24 -32.92
C GLY A 511 -40.27 47.28 -31.56
N GLY A 512 -40.22 48.46 -30.92
CA GLY A 512 -41.37 49.05 -30.22
C GLY A 512 -41.20 49.40 -28.74
N ASP A 513 -41.03 50.70 -28.47
CA ASP A 513 -41.58 51.55 -27.37
C ASP A 513 -41.44 51.06 -25.90
N GLY A 514 -40.87 51.77 -24.93
CA GLY A 514 -40.83 53.20 -24.67
C GLY A 514 -41.68 53.51 -23.43
N ASP A 515 -41.09 53.66 -22.24
CA ASP A 515 -41.44 54.72 -21.25
C ASP A 515 -40.67 54.59 -19.91
N GLY A 516 -40.47 55.73 -19.26
CA GLY A 516 -40.47 55.83 -17.79
C GLY A 516 -39.12 55.93 -17.08
N GLY A 517 -38.68 57.15 -16.78
CA GLY A 517 -37.44 57.46 -16.07
C GLY A 517 -37.54 57.52 -14.54
N GLY A 518 -36.45 57.98 -13.92
CA GLY A 518 -36.39 58.39 -12.51
C GLY A 518 -35.05 58.10 -11.84
N GLY A 519 -34.25 59.16 -11.60
CA GLY A 519 -33.08 59.18 -10.70
C GLY A 519 -33.47 58.91 -9.23
N ASP A 520 -32.59 58.96 -8.24
CA ASP A 520 -31.34 59.69 -8.10
C ASP A 520 -30.43 59.01 -7.05
N GLU A 521 -29.14 59.35 -7.16
CA GLU A 521 -28.04 59.35 -6.17
C GLU A 521 -27.50 58.05 -5.53
#